data_AF-A0A137SQH8-F1
#
_entry.id   AF-A0A137SQH8-F1
#
_cell.length_a   1.000
_cell.length_b   1.000
_cell.length_c   1.000
_cell.angle_alpha   90.00
_cell.angle_beta   90.00
_cell.angle_gamma   90.00
#
_symmetry.space_group_name_H-M   'P 1'
#
loop_
_entity.id
_entity.type
_entity.pdbx_description
1 polymer ?
#
loop_
_entity_poly.entity_id
_entity_poly.type
_entity_poly.pdbx_seq_one_letter_code
_entity_poly.pdbx_strand_id
1 'polypeptide(L)'
;MLTSGVDERLKELLLEKAKSIDVEIVKMEVMPDHVHLFIKTPPTLAVHFVVNQFKGYTSRLLRNEMPWLKSRLPTLWSRSYYCESVGHISEKTIKRYIEDQKK
;
A
#
# COMPACT_ATOMS: atom_id res chain seq x y z
N MET A 1 -13.31 11.46 7.04
CA MET A 1 -13.24 10.84 5.71
C MET A 1 -11.91 11.23 5.09
N LEU A 2 -11.42 10.41 4.17
CA LEU A 2 -10.22 10.65 3.37
C LEU A 2 -10.55 11.69 2.28
N THR A 3 -10.90 12.89 2.71
CA THR A 3 -11.33 14.01 1.88
C THR A 3 -10.70 15.28 2.42
N SER A 4 -10.83 16.40 1.70
CA SER A 4 -10.41 17.72 2.19
C SER A 4 -8.89 17.81 2.41
N GLY A 5 -8.10 17.30 1.46
CA GLY A 5 -6.63 17.32 1.50
C GLY A 5 -6.00 16.15 2.26
N VAL A 6 -6.79 15.35 2.99
CA VAL A 6 -6.32 14.10 3.61
C VAL A 6 -5.88 13.10 2.54
N ASP A 7 -6.62 13.04 1.42
CA ASP A 7 -6.38 12.13 0.31
C ASP A 7 -5.09 12.44 -0.44
N GLU A 8 -4.83 13.71 -0.74
CA GLU A 8 -3.59 14.16 -1.37
C GLU A 8 -2.39 13.81 -0.48
N ARG A 9 -2.47 14.16 0.81
CA ARG A 9 -1.40 13.87 1.76
C ARG A 9 -1.20 12.38 1.97
N LEU A 10 -2.28 11.60 1.98
CA LEU A 10 -2.21 10.15 2.08
C LEU A 10 -1.46 9.54 0.89
N LYS A 11 -1.71 10.02 -0.33
CA LYS A 11 -1.01 9.55 -1.54
C LYS A 11 0.50 9.78 -1.43
N GLU A 12 0.91 10.97 -0.98
CA GLU A 12 2.33 11.29 -0.77
C GLU A 12 2.99 10.33 0.25
N LEU A 13 2.36 10.15 1.41
CA LEU A 13 2.87 9.31 2.49
C LEU A 13 2.96 7.83 2.08
N LEU A 14 2.01 7.35 1.27
CA LEU A 14 2.03 5.99 0.74
C LEU A 14 3.19 5.81 -0.24
N LEU A 15 3.41 6.75 -1.15
CA LEU A 15 4.54 6.72 -2.08
C LEU A 15 5.89 6.77 -1.35
N GLU A 16 6.02 7.64 -0.34
CA GLU A 16 7.21 7.73 0.50
C GLU A 16 7.48 6.40 1.23
N LYS A 17 6.45 5.84 1.88
CA LYS A 17 6.57 4.59 2.62
C LYS A 17 6.92 3.44 1.69
N ALA A 18 6.25 3.33 0.54
CA ALA A 18 6.50 2.29 -0.45
C ALA A 18 7.97 2.30 -0.90
N LYS A 19 8.51 3.49 -1.24
CA LYS A 19 9.93 3.65 -1.58
C LYS A 19 10.87 3.20 -0.45
N SER A 20 10.52 3.50 0.81
CA SER A 20 11.36 3.13 1.97
C SER A 20 11.41 1.63 2.27
N ILE A 21 10.47 0.85 1.75
CA ILE A 21 10.38 -0.60 1.96
C ILE A 21 10.52 -1.40 0.65
N ASP A 22 11.05 -0.77 -0.40
CA ASP A 22 11.25 -1.39 -1.72
C ASP A 22 9.96 -1.97 -2.35
N VAL A 23 8.85 -1.25 -2.20
CA VAL A 23 7.56 -1.56 -2.82
C VAL A 23 7.24 -0.53 -3.89
N GLU A 24 6.79 -0.98 -5.06
CA GLU A 24 6.32 -0.12 -6.15
C GLU A 24 4.79 -0.02 -6.10
N ILE A 25 4.24 1.20 -6.03
CA ILE A 25 2.81 1.45 -6.21
C ILE A 25 2.57 1.72 -7.70
N VAL A 26 1.95 0.77 -8.39
CA VAL A 26 1.65 0.85 -9.82
C VAL A 26 0.41 1.71 -10.08
N LYS A 27 -0.61 1.55 -9.24
CA LYS A 27 -1.84 2.35 -9.30
C LYS A 27 -2.39 2.56 -7.89
N MET A 28 -2.97 3.73 -7.66
CA MET A 28 -3.54 4.13 -6.39
C MET A 28 -4.80 4.96 -6.60
N GLU A 29 -5.89 4.53 -5.98
CA GLU A 29 -7.17 5.24 -5.97
C GLU A 29 -7.63 5.43 -4.52
N VAL A 30 -7.98 6.66 -4.16
CA VAL A 30 -8.43 7.01 -2.81
C VAL A 30 -9.90 7.36 -2.88
N MET A 31 -10.70 6.63 -2.11
CA MET A 31 -12.13 6.88 -1.91
C MET A 31 -12.33 7.54 -0.53
N PRO A 32 -13.49 8.19 -0.28
CA PRO A 32 -13.74 8.87 1.00
C PRO A 32 -13.59 8.00 2.26
N ASP A 33 -13.74 6.68 2.12
CA ASP A 33 -13.75 5.70 3.21
C ASP A 33 -12.71 4.57 3.06
N HIS A 34 -12.07 4.40 1.91
CA HIS A 34 -11.06 3.35 1.67
C HIS A 34 -10.04 3.72 0.59
N VAL A 35 -9.01 2.89 0.42
CA VAL A 35 -7.98 3.06 -0.61
C VAL A 35 -7.75 1.74 -1.32
N HIS A 36 -7.63 1.81 -2.65
CA HIS A 36 -7.18 0.71 -3.49
C HIS A 36 -5.72 0.95 -3.91
N LEU A 37 -4.87 -0.06 -3.67
CA LEU A 37 -3.47 -0.06 -4.10
C LEU A 37 -3.21 -1.27 -4.98
N PHE A 38 -2.68 -1.01 -6.16
CA PHE A 38 -2.07 -2.03 -7.00
C PHE A 38 -0.55 -1.90 -6.87
N ILE A 39 0.08 -2.92 -6.31
CA ILE A 39 1.50 -2.87 -5.94
C ILE A 39 2.29 -4.01 -6.57
N LYS A 40 3.58 -3.79 -6.76
CA LYS A 40 4.58 -4.84 -6.91
C LYS A 40 5.45 -4.83 -5.67
N THR A 41 5.67 -6.01 -5.10
CA THR A 41 6.45 -6.20 -3.88
C THR A 41 7.46 -7.33 -4.09
N PRO A 42 8.67 -7.23 -3.53
CA PRO A 42 9.59 -8.35 -3.45
C PRO A 42 8.91 -9.59 -2.83
N PRO A 43 9.21 -10.81 -3.31
CA PRO A 43 8.60 -12.03 -2.79
C PRO A 43 9.04 -12.34 -1.35
N THR A 44 10.14 -11.73 -0.89
CA THR A 44 10.65 -11.82 0.49
C THR A 44 9.81 -11.03 1.49
N LEU A 45 9.01 -10.06 1.04
CA LEU A 45 8.13 -9.27 1.89
C LEU A 45 6.75 -9.92 1.98
N ALA A 46 6.37 -10.29 3.19
CA ALA A 46 5.02 -10.79 3.43
C ALA A 46 3.98 -9.67 3.20
N VAL A 47 2.85 -9.99 2.55
CA VAL A 47 1.80 -9.01 2.24
C VAL A 47 1.31 -8.28 3.50
N HIS A 48 1.12 -9.01 4.60
CA HIS A 48 0.67 -8.41 5.86
C HIS A 48 1.68 -7.38 6.42
N PHE A 49 2.98 -7.57 6.18
CA PHE A 49 4.01 -6.62 6.59
C PHE A 49 3.85 -5.31 5.81
N VAL A 50 3.73 -5.37 4.48
CA VAL A 50 3.54 -4.19 3.62
C VAL A 50 2.29 -3.40 4.05
N VAL A 51 1.17 -4.10 4.25
CA VAL A 51 -0.09 -3.49 4.69
C VAL A 51 0.07 -2.82 6.07
N ASN A 52 0.74 -3.47 7.02
CA ASN A 52 0.99 -2.90 8.34
C ASN A 52 1.87 -1.65 8.27
N GLN A 53 2.90 -1.65 7.41
CA GLN A 53 3.75 -0.47 7.20
C GLN A 53 2.94 0.70 6.65
N PHE A 54 2.12 0.48 5.63
CA PHE A 54 1.28 1.53 5.05
C PHE A 54 0.28 2.08 6.05
N LYS A 55 -0.52 1.21 6.69
CA LYS A 55 -1.57 1.63 7.62
C LYS A 55 -1.00 2.31 8.86
N GLY A 56 0.06 1.75 9.45
CA GLY A 56 0.69 2.30 10.65
C GLY A 56 1.33 3.66 10.39
N TYR A 57 2.13 3.77 9.32
CA TYR A 57 2.83 5.00 8.95
C TYR A 57 1.86 6.15 8.68
N THR A 58 0.89 5.91 7.80
CA THR A 58 -0.09 6.93 7.39
C THR A 58 -1.01 7.32 8.54
N SER A 59 -1.48 6.36 9.35
CA SER A 59 -2.30 6.67 10.53
C SER A 59 -1.57 7.56 11.50
N ARG A 60 -0.28 7.31 11.76
CA ARG A 60 0.50 8.14 12.69
C ARG A 60 0.66 9.56 12.17
N LEU A 61 1.12 9.73 10.93
CA LEU A 61 1.45 11.05 10.39
C LEU A 61 0.20 11.90 10.12
N LEU A 62 -0.81 11.36 9.44
CA LEU A 62 -2.04 12.09 9.15
C LEU A 62 -2.74 12.54 10.43
N ARG A 63 -2.82 11.69 11.46
CA ARG A 63 -3.45 12.07 12.74
C ARG A 63 -2.62 13.08 13.54
N ASN A 64 -1.33 13.23 13.25
CA ASN A 64 -0.48 14.26 13.86
C ASN A 64 -0.57 15.58 13.10
N GLU A 65 -0.53 15.54 11.78
CA GLU A 65 -0.66 16.70 10.90
C GLU A 65 -2.08 17.28 10.91
N MET A 66 -3.09 16.44 11.11
CA MET A 66 -4.51 16.80 11.07
C MET A 66 -5.23 16.32 12.35
N PRO A 67 -5.08 17.04 13.48
CA PRO A 67 -5.60 16.60 14.78
C PRO A 67 -7.12 16.36 14.81
N TRP A 68 -7.89 17.01 13.94
CA TRP A 68 -9.34 16.79 13.80
C TRP A 68 -9.70 15.35 13.38
N LEU A 69 -8.77 14.58 12.79
CA LEU A 69 -8.96 13.15 12.55
C LEU A 69 -9.04 12.34 13.86
N LYS A 70 -8.39 12.81 14.94
CA LYS A 70 -8.43 12.15 16.25
C LYS A 70 -9.76 12.33 16.96
N SER A 71 -10.41 13.49 16.78
CA SER A 71 -11.73 13.76 17.39
C SER A 71 -12.87 13.02 16.69
N ARG A 72 -12.74 12.75 15.38
CA ARG A 72 -13.76 12.06 14.59
C ARG A 72 -13.61 10.55 14.53
N LEU A 73 -12.39 10.03 14.65
CA LEU A 73 -12.10 8.62 14.44
C LEU A 73 -11.21 8.08 15.57
N PRO A 74 -11.57 6.97 16.25
CA PRO A 74 -10.70 6.36 17.25
C PRO A 74 -9.41 5.81 16.62
N THR A 75 -9.49 5.24 15.41
CA THR A 75 -8.36 4.83 14.57
C THR A 75 -8.58 5.29 13.14
N LEU A 76 -7.52 5.55 12.36
CA LEU A 76 -7.69 5.96 10.96
C LEU A 76 -8.15 4.79 10.09
N TRP A 77 -7.59 3.60 10.33
CA TRP A 77 -7.87 2.41 9.56
C TRP A 77 -8.62 1.37 10.40
N SER A 78 -9.45 0.57 9.72
CA SER A 78 -9.97 -0.68 10.29
C SER A 78 -8.82 -1.67 10.54
N ARG A 79 -9.05 -2.73 11.31
CA ARG A 79 -8.04 -3.80 11.47
C ARG A 79 -7.90 -4.66 10.22
N SER A 80 -8.99 -4.86 9.49
CA SER A 80 -9.05 -5.68 8.27
C SER A 80 -8.36 -5.03 7.08
N TYR A 81 -8.03 -5.85 6.10
CA TYR A 81 -7.63 -5.45 4.75
C TYR A 81 -8.05 -6.56 3.77
N TYR A 82 -8.16 -6.20 2.50
CA TYR A 82 -8.36 -7.15 1.41
C TYR A 82 -7.09 -7.21 0.57
N CYS A 83 -6.69 -8.41 0.14
CA CYS A 83 -5.59 -8.60 -0.78
C CYS A 83 -5.87 -9.77 -1.73
N GLU A 84 -5.48 -9.61 -2.99
CA GLU A 84 -5.57 -10.62 -4.02
C GLU A 84 -4.34 -10.51 -4.93
N SER A 85 -3.83 -11.66 -5.40
CA SER A 85 -2.77 -11.68 -6.41
C SER A 85 -3.36 -11.53 -7.81
N VAL A 86 -2.79 -10.66 -8.63
CA VAL A 86 -3.16 -10.52 -10.04
C VAL A 86 -2.11 -11.22 -10.89
N GLY A 87 -2.45 -12.38 -11.45
CA GLY A 87 -1.56 -13.16 -12.31
C GLY A 87 -1.83 -12.90 -13.79
N HIS A 88 -0.84 -12.38 -14.51
CA HIS A 88 -0.76 -12.51 -15.97
C HIS A 88 0.58 -13.13 -16.33
N ILE A 89 0.78 -14.38 -15.93
CA ILE A 89 2.04 -15.10 -16.19
C ILE A 89 1.79 -16.07 -17.34
N SER A 90 2.33 -15.75 -18.52
CA SER A 90 2.38 -16.70 -19.63
C SER A 90 3.39 -17.81 -19.33
N GLU A 91 3.15 -19.02 -19.83
CA GLU A 91 4.09 -20.15 -19.73
C GLU A 91 5.51 -19.78 -20.20
N LYS A 92 5.60 -18.91 -21.22
CA LYS A 92 6.84 -18.40 -21.79
C LYS A 92 7.66 -17.58 -20.78
N THR A 93 7.00 -16.83 -19.89
CA THR A 93 7.65 -16.02 -18.84
C THR A 93 8.25 -16.91 -17.77
N ILE A 94 7.57 -18.00 -17.40
CA ILE A 94 8.06 -18.97 -16.40
C ILE A 94 9.28 -19.72 -16.95
N LYS A 95 9.21 -20.20 -18.20
CA LYS A 95 10.32 -20.90 -18.85
C LYS A 95 11.60 -20.04 -18.90
N ARG A 96 11.47 -18.78 -19.29
CA ARG A 96 12.61 -17.84 -19.34
C ARG A 96 13.21 -17.58 -17.96
N TYR A 97 12.39 -17.37 -16.92
CA TYR A 97 12.88 -17.20 -15.55
C TYR A 97 13.68 -18.41 -15.06
N ILE A 98 13.22 -19.64 -15.35
CA ILE A 98 13.92 -20.88 -14.98
C ILE A 98 15.25 -21.04 -15.72
N GLU A 99 15.31 -20.65 -17.00
CA GLU A 99 16.53 -20.67 -17.81
C GLU A 99 17.56 -19.65 -17.31
N ASP A 100 17.13 -18.43 -16.97
CA ASP A 100 18.01 -17.36 -16.47
C ASP A 100 18.59 -17.66 -15.07
N GLN A 101 17.89 -18.45 -14.24
CA GLN A 101 18.34 -18.88 -12.91
C GLN A 101 19.42 -19.98 -12.92
N LYS A 102 19.69 -20.61 -14.08
CA LYS A 102 20.74 -21.65 -14.23
C LYS A 102 22.12 -21.08 -14.60
N LYS A 103 22.24 -19.77 -14.75
CA LYS A 103 23.51 -19.05 -14.93
C LYS A 103 23.97 -18.45 -13.61
#